data_AF-A0AAU9C4F3-F1
#
_entry.id   AF-A0AAU9C4F3-F1
#
_cell.length_a   1.000
_cell.length_b   1.000
_cell.length_c   1.000
_cell.angle_alpha   90.00
_cell.angle_beta   90.00
_cell.angle_gamma   90.00
#
_symmetry.space_group_name_H-M   'P 1'
#
loop_
_entity.id
_entity.type
_entity.pdbx_description
1 polymer ?
#
loop_
_entity_poly.entity_id
_entity_poly.type
_entity_poly.pdbx_seq_one_letter_code
_entity_poly.pdbx_strand_id
1 'polypeptide(L)'
;MENDRLTLAAILALVRATLTLLLASLVSRLAPQAGFGPKLITAMLTLISFLLFAYIFTTFRRLLAERCRFHGGDLFIAGLIGLNGLAAVLTLGGLFAPGLADTFALKLVSVAFGLLLSGFALQLLLRLDDPLFGLRKLYAGLLTVAGLGIASLKLAGVGVIFGAVADILLAVIFVRAGSRTADPSAT
;
A
#
# COMPACT_ATOMS: atom_id res chain seq x y z
N MET A 1 -8.26 7.15 22.64
CA MET A 1 -7.32 6.07 22.26
C MET A 1 -7.59 5.51 20.85
N GLU A 2 -8.82 5.06 20.50
CA GLU A 2 -9.09 4.57 19.12
C GLU A 2 -9.04 5.71 18.08
N ASN A 3 -9.54 6.88 18.45
CA ASN A 3 -9.53 8.08 17.60
C ASN A 3 -8.11 8.58 17.29
N ASP A 4 -7.21 8.52 18.28
CA ASP A 4 -5.80 8.90 18.14
C ASP A 4 -5.06 7.97 17.16
N ARG A 5 -5.40 6.67 17.19
CA ARG A 5 -4.83 5.66 16.28
C ARG A 5 -5.28 5.86 14.84
N LEU A 6 -6.56 6.16 14.61
CA LEU A 6 -7.08 6.43 13.26
C LEU A 6 -6.49 7.72 12.68
N THR A 7 -6.35 8.76 13.52
CA THR A 7 -5.68 10.00 13.14
C THR A 7 -4.22 9.76 12.76
N LEU A 8 -3.50 8.97 13.57
CA LEU A 8 -2.12 8.60 13.27
C LEU A 8 -2.02 7.77 11.98
N ALA A 9 -2.93 6.80 11.77
CA ALA A 9 -2.97 6.03 10.53
C ALA A 9 -3.27 6.89 9.29
N ALA A 10 -4.12 7.90 9.42
CA ALA A 10 -4.38 8.87 8.35
C ALA A 10 -3.13 9.68 8.00
N ILE A 11 -2.42 10.20 9.02
CA ILE A 11 -1.17 10.94 8.82
C ILE A 11 -0.13 10.03 8.16
N LEU A 12 0.03 8.80 8.65
CA LEU A 12 0.99 7.84 8.10
C LEU A 12 0.65 7.44 6.65
N ALA A 13 -0.64 7.33 6.30
CA ALA A 13 -1.07 7.09 4.93
C ALA A 13 -0.71 8.25 3.99
N LEU A 14 -0.88 9.50 4.43
CA LEU A 14 -0.42 10.67 3.68
C LEU A 14 1.10 10.72 3.53
N VAL A 15 1.84 10.43 4.61
CA VAL A 15 3.31 10.35 4.58
C VAL A 15 3.77 9.25 3.63
N ARG A 16 3.10 8.09 3.63
CA ARG A 16 3.44 7.01 2.70
C ARG A 16 3.16 7.39 1.25
N ALA A 17 2.05 8.07 0.95
CA ALA A 17 1.73 8.51 -0.39
C ALA A 17 2.81 9.45 -0.96
N THR A 18 3.24 10.43 -0.16
CA THR A 18 4.31 11.37 -0.54
C THR A 18 5.66 10.67 -0.68
N LEU A 19 6.02 9.80 0.26
CA LEU A 19 7.25 9.01 0.19
C LEU A 19 7.28 8.09 -1.03
N THR A 20 6.16 7.50 -1.42
CA THR A 20 6.09 6.58 -2.57
C THR A 20 6.41 7.30 -3.88
N LEU A 21 5.85 8.50 -4.08
CA LEU A 21 6.17 9.33 -5.24
C LEU A 21 7.63 9.81 -5.20
N LEU A 22 8.12 10.20 -4.03
CA LEU A 22 9.51 10.62 -3.84
C LEU A 22 10.49 9.48 -4.14
N LEU A 23 10.20 8.26 -3.64
CA LEU A 23 10.99 7.06 -3.92
C LEU A 23 11.04 6.76 -5.40
N ALA A 24 9.89 6.78 -6.09
CA ALA A 24 9.83 6.52 -7.52
C ALA A 24 10.73 7.50 -8.30
N SER A 25 10.71 8.78 -7.91
CA SER A 25 11.59 9.80 -8.48
C SER A 25 13.07 9.57 -8.14
N LEU A 26 13.39 9.32 -6.86
CA LEU A 26 14.75 9.09 -6.37
C LEU A 26 15.37 7.85 -7.00
N VAL A 27 14.66 6.72 -7.06
CA VAL A 27 15.16 5.48 -7.68
C VAL A 27 15.53 5.71 -9.14
N SER A 28 14.73 6.47 -9.90
CA SER A 28 15.06 6.80 -11.30
C SER A 28 16.36 7.62 -11.44
N ARG A 29 16.67 8.46 -10.45
CA ARG A 29 17.87 9.32 -10.44
C ARG A 29 19.10 8.65 -9.83
N LEU A 30 18.90 7.76 -8.86
CA LEU A 30 19.96 7.07 -8.13
C LEU A 30 20.38 5.76 -8.81
N ALA A 31 19.53 5.15 -9.63
CA ALA A 31 19.85 3.92 -10.36
C ALA A 31 21.17 3.96 -11.17
N PRO A 32 21.58 5.08 -11.80
CA PRO A 32 22.85 5.17 -12.51
C PRO A 32 24.07 5.39 -11.59
N GLN A 33 23.87 5.75 -10.32
CA GLN A 33 24.96 6.17 -9.43
C GLN A 33 25.52 4.97 -8.65
N ALA A 34 26.73 4.56 -9.02
CA ALA A 34 27.48 3.55 -8.27
C ALA A 34 28.12 4.18 -7.02
N GLY A 35 27.45 4.10 -5.87
CA GLY A 35 27.98 4.57 -4.60
C GLY A 35 27.29 3.92 -3.39
N PHE A 36 28.01 3.80 -2.27
CA PHE A 36 27.45 3.26 -1.02
C PHE A 36 26.33 4.14 -0.44
N GLY A 37 26.47 5.47 -0.52
CA GLY A 37 25.47 6.43 -0.04
C GLY A 37 24.08 6.23 -0.66
N PRO A 38 23.94 6.26 -2.00
CA PRO A 38 22.69 5.97 -2.69
C PRO A 38 22.06 4.62 -2.30
N LYS A 39 22.87 3.57 -2.12
CA LYS A 39 22.39 2.25 -1.68
C LYS A 39 21.83 2.28 -0.27
N LEU A 40 22.52 2.93 0.67
CA LEU A 40 22.06 3.07 2.05
C LEU A 40 20.75 3.86 2.14
N ILE A 41 20.66 4.98 1.41
CA ILE A 41 19.44 5.80 1.36
C ILE A 41 18.27 4.99 0.80
N THR A 42 18.49 4.25 -0.29
CA THR A 42 17.47 3.37 -0.88
C THR A 42 17.04 2.29 0.11
N ALA A 43 17.98 1.65 0.79
CA ALA A 43 17.68 0.61 1.77
C ALA A 43 16.82 1.12 2.93
N MET A 44 17.16 2.28 3.51
CA MET A 44 16.36 2.88 4.60
C MET A 44 14.97 3.27 4.12
N LEU A 45 14.88 3.88 2.94
CA LEU A 45 13.61 4.25 2.32
C LEU A 45 12.70 3.04 2.05
N THR A 46 13.25 1.95 1.52
CA THR A 46 12.53 0.69 1.31
C THR A 46 12.01 0.13 2.63
N LEU A 47 12.84 0.11 3.68
CA LEU A 47 12.43 -0.40 4.99
C LEU A 47 11.32 0.45 5.62
N ILE A 48 11.46 1.78 5.60
CA ILE A 48 10.45 2.72 6.10
C ILE A 48 9.14 2.54 5.32
N SER A 49 9.21 2.45 3.99
CA SER A 49 8.03 2.26 3.13
C SER A 49 7.30 0.95 3.45
N PHE A 50 8.05 -0.14 3.65
CA PHE A 50 7.48 -1.42 4.06
C PHE A 50 6.79 -1.35 5.43
N LEU A 51 7.45 -0.77 6.44
CA LEU A 51 6.89 -0.63 7.78
C LEU A 51 5.60 0.21 7.77
N LEU A 52 5.59 1.32 7.02
CA LEU A 52 4.40 2.14 6.82
C LEU A 52 3.29 1.34 6.15
N PHE A 53 3.59 0.62 5.07
CA PHE A 53 2.60 -0.22 4.37
C PHE A 53 1.97 -1.24 5.31
N ALA A 54 2.80 -1.99 6.04
CA ALA A 54 2.35 -3.01 6.97
C ALA A 54 1.46 -2.41 8.08
N TYR A 55 1.87 -1.28 8.67
CA TYR A 55 1.08 -0.60 9.70
C TYR A 55 -0.27 -0.09 9.16
N ILE A 56 -0.27 0.54 7.99
CA ILE A 56 -1.48 1.09 7.36
C ILE A 56 -2.46 -0.03 7.03
N PHE A 57 -2.00 -1.10 6.37
CA PHE A 57 -2.85 -2.21 5.96
C PHE A 57 -3.35 -3.05 7.14
N THR A 58 -2.55 -3.23 8.19
CA THR A 58 -3.04 -3.87 9.42
C THR A 58 -4.08 -3.01 10.14
N THR A 59 -3.92 -1.69 10.17
CA THR A 59 -4.94 -0.77 10.71
C THR A 59 -6.20 -0.79 9.86
N PHE A 60 -6.07 -0.83 8.53
CA PHE A 60 -7.20 -0.92 7.62
C PHE A 60 -7.96 -2.24 7.78
N ARG A 61 -7.24 -3.36 7.94
CA ARG A 61 -7.84 -4.67 8.26
C ARG A 61 -8.72 -4.58 9.51
N ARG A 62 -8.16 -3.98 10.56
CA ARG A 62 -8.88 -3.81 11.82
C ARG A 62 -10.13 -2.95 11.65
N LEU A 63 -10.03 -1.85 10.89
CA LEU A 63 -11.18 -1.01 10.56
C LEU A 63 -12.27 -1.81 9.82
N LEU A 64 -11.89 -2.61 8.82
CA LEU A 64 -12.84 -3.44 8.07
C LEU A 64 -13.52 -4.49 8.96
N ALA A 65 -12.76 -5.14 9.85
CA ALA A 65 -13.29 -6.15 10.76
C ALA A 65 -14.21 -5.54 11.83
N GLU A 66 -13.80 -4.44 12.46
CA GLU A 66 -14.54 -3.83 13.58
C GLU A 66 -15.74 -3.00 13.10
N ARG A 67 -15.59 -2.22 12.03
CA ARG A 67 -16.63 -1.28 11.58
C ARG A 67 -17.51 -1.83 10.46
N CYS A 68 -16.94 -2.60 9.55
CA CYS A 68 -17.69 -3.14 8.41
C CYS A 68 -18.00 -4.64 8.55
N ARG A 69 -17.62 -5.27 9.67
CA ARG A 69 -17.76 -6.72 9.95
C ARG A 69 -17.20 -7.61 8.84
N PHE A 70 -16.27 -7.08 8.06
CA PHE A 70 -15.75 -7.71 6.86
C PHE A 70 -14.42 -8.41 7.15
N HIS A 71 -14.50 -9.74 7.23
CA HIS A 71 -13.34 -10.62 7.48
C HIS A 71 -12.78 -11.25 6.19
N GLY A 72 -13.51 -11.13 5.08
CA GLY A 72 -13.13 -11.77 3.81
C GLY A 72 -11.78 -11.28 3.26
N GLY A 73 -11.38 -10.05 3.61
CA GLY A 73 -10.15 -9.42 3.17
C GLY A 73 -8.90 -9.78 3.97
N ASP A 74 -9.02 -10.51 5.08
CA ASP A 74 -7.90 -10.73 6.01
C ASP A 74 -6.73 -11.48 5.35
N LEU A 75 -7.04 -12.51 4.56
CA LEU A 75 -6.05 -13.29 3.82
C LEU A 75 -5.36 -12.46 2.73
N PHE A 76 -6.13 -11.62 2.03
CA PHE A 76 -5.59 -10.73 1.01
C PHE A 76 -4.64 -9.70 1.63
N ILE A 77 -5.02 -9.08 2.74
CA ILE A 77 -4.18 -8.10 3.44
C ILE A 77 -2.89 -8.77 3.96
N ALA A 78 -3.00 -9.95 4.57
CA ALA A 78 -1.83 -10.70 5.02
C ALA A 78 -0.90 -11.06 3.86
N GLY A 79 -1.46 -11.52 2.73
CA GLY A 79 -0.70 -11.82 1.51
C GLY A 79 -0.03 -10.58 0.91
N LEU A 80 -0.72 -9.44 0.89
CA LEU A 80 -0.17 -8.16 0.40
C LEU A 80 1.03 -7.72 1.25
N ILE A 81 0.91 -7.81 2.58
CA ILE A 81 2.02 -7.51 3.50
C ILE A 81 3.17 -8.49 3.28
N GLY A 82 2.89 -9.79 3.17
CA GLY A 82 3.90 -10.82 2.93
C GLY A 82 4.66 -10.60 1.62
N LEU A 83 3.95 -10.37 0.52
CA LEU A 83 4.55 -10.12 -0.80
C LEU A 83 5.35 -8.81 -0.83
N ASN A 84 4.86 -7.76 -0.18
CA ASN A 84 5.62 -6.50 -0.08
C ASN A 84 6.89 -6.67 0.78
N GLY A 85 6.82 -7.46 1.86
CA GLY A 85 7.98 -7.83 2.66
C GLY A 85 9.01 -8.61 1.85
N LEU A 86 8.56 -9.58 1.06
CA LEU A 86 9.43 -10.34 0.16
C LEU A 86 10.07 -9.43 -0.91
N ALA A 87 9.30 -8.51 -1.50
CA ALA A 87 9.81 -7.53 -2.46
C ALA A 87 10.87 -6.61 -1.83
N ALA A 88 10.67 -6.18 -0.58
CA ALA A 88 11.64 -5.39 0.16
C ALA A 88 12.94 -6.18 0.41
N VAL A 89 12.85 -7.44 0.84
CA VAL A 89 14.02 -8.32 1.03
C VAL A 89 14.79 -8.52 -0.28
N LEU A 90 14.09 -8.79 -1.39
CA LEU A 90 14.72 -8.97 -2.70
C LEU A 90 15.40 -7.69 -3.18
N THR A 91 14.76 -6.53 -2.97
CA THR A 91 15.31 -5.22 -3.32
C THR A 91 16.58 -4.94 -2.52
N LEU A 92 16.54 -5.15 -1.20
CA LEU A 92 17.70 -5.01 -0.32
C LEU A 92 18.82 -5.97 -0.73
N GLY A 93 18.51 -7.23 -1.01
CA GLY A 93 19.46 -8.21 -1.52
C GLY A 93 20.12 -7.76 -2.83
N GLY A 94 19.34 -7.21 -3.76
CA GLY A 94 19.84 -6.66 -5.03
C GLY A 94 20.81 -5.48 -4.87
N LEU A 95 20.63 -4.65 -3.84
CA LEU A 95 21.53 -3.51 -3.57
C LEU A 95 22.94 -3.97 -3.17
N PHE A 96 23.06 -5.06 -2.42
CA PHE A 96 24.32 -5.59 -1.92
C PHE A 96 24.92 -6.69 -2.82
N ALA A 97 24.08 -7.40 -3.57
CA ALA A 97 24.46 -8.40 -4.56
C ALA A 97 23.80 -8.06 -5.91
N PRO A 98 24.50 -7.33 -6.81
CA PRO A 98 23.92 -6.80 -8.05
C PRO A 98 23.27 -7.86 -8.96
N GLY A 99 23.73 -9.11 -8.89
CA GLY A 99 23.13 -10.24 -9.63
C GLY A 99 21.71 -10.60 -9.20
N LEU A 100 21.22 -10.07 -8.08
CA LEU A 100 19.86 -10.29 -7.58
C LEU A 100 18.85 -9.18 -7.97
N ALA A 101 19.34 -8.01 -8.38
CA ALA A 101 18.54 -6.78 -8.49
C ALA A 101 17.49 -6.78 -9.63
N ASP A 102 17.73 -7.53 -10.70
CA ASP A 102 16.78 -7.69 -11.82
C ASP A 102 16.42 -9.16 -12.07
N THR A 103 16.15 -9.87 -10.97
CA THR A 103 15.81 -11.28 -11.04
C THR A 103 14.38 -11.50 -11.49
N PHE A 104 14.17 -12.62 -12.19
CA PHE A 104 12.84 -13.17 -12.48
C PHE A 104 11.96 -13.24 -11.22
N ALA A 105 12.56 -13.49 -10.05
CA ALA A 105 11.89 -13.50 -8.76
C ALA A 105 11.23 -12.15 -8.41
N LEU A 106 11.91 -11.02 -8.57
CA LEU A 106 11.34 -9.70 -8.25
C LEU A 106 10.17 -9.35 -9.19
N LYS A 107 10.29 -9.70 -10.47
CA LYS A 107 9.21 -9.57 -11.46
C LYS A 107 8.00 -10.44 -11.08
N LEU A 108 8.23 -11.70 -10.70
CA LEU A 108 7.18 -12.63 -10.28
C LEU A 108 6.45 -12.13 -9.02
N VAL A 109 7.20 -11.65 -8.02
CA VAL A 109 6.64 -11.08 -6.79
C VAL A 109 5.81 -9.82 -7.10
N SER A 110 6.29 -8.95 -7.99
CA SER A 110 5.55 -7.75 -8.41
C SER A 110 4.24 -8.11 -9.11
N VAL A 111 4.26 -9.09 -10.01
CA VAL A 111 3.06 -9.59 -10.69
C VAL A 111 2.07 -10.19 -9.70
N ALA A 112 2.54 -11.06 -8.81
CA ALA A 112 1.71 -11.68 -7.78
C ALA A 112 1.09 -10.61 -6.85
N PHE A 113 1.86 -9.59 -6.47
CA PHE A 113 1.39 -8.48 -5.65
C PHE A 113 0.30 -7.69 -6.37
N GLY A 114 0.51 -7.34 -7.63
CA GLY A 114 -0.47 -6.61 -8.43
C GLY A 114 -1.78 -7.37 -8.61
N LEU A 115 -1.71 -8.67 -8.92
CA LEU A 115 -2.88 -9.53 -9.03
C LEU A 115 -3.63 -9.67 -7.70
N LEU A 116 -2.90 -9.86 -6.60
CA LEU A 116 -3.50 -9.94 -5.27
C LEU A 116 -4.17 -8.62 -4.87
N LEU A 117 -3.58 -7.49 -5.23
CA LEU A 117 -4.15 -6.15 -4.97
C LEU A 117 -5.45 -5.94 -5.76
N SER A 118 -5.48 -6.32 -7.04
CA SER A 118 -6.70 -6.27 -7.85
C SER A 118 -7.76 -7.24 -7.32
N GLY A 119 -7.37 -8.45 -6.90
CA GLY A 119 -8.29 -9.42 -6.29
C GLY A 119 -8.90 -8.89 -4.99
N PHE A 120 -8.09 -8.27 -4.13
CA PHE A 120 -8.56 -7.61 -2.91
C PHE A 120 -9.56 -6.50 -3.23
N ALA A 121 -9.27 -5.67 -4.23
CA ALA A 121 -10.15 -4.59 -4.65
C ALA A 121 -11.50 -5.09 -5.17
N LEU A 122 -11.51 -6.15 -5.97
CA LEU A 122 -12.73 -6.81 -6.43
C LEU A 122 -13.54 -7.40 -5.27
N GLN A 123 -12.85 -8.04 -4.32
CA GLN A 123 -13.51 -8.58 -3.14
C GLN A 123 -14.14 -7.47 -2.29
N LEU A 124 -13.45 -6.35 -2.13
CA LEU A 124 -13.96 -5.16 -1.45
C LEU A 124 -15.18 -4.59 -2.19
N LEU A 125 -15.19 -4.60 -3.52
CA LEU A 125 -16.32 -4.10 -4.31
C LEU A 125 -17.56 -4.98 -4.19
N LEU A 126 -17.36 -6.30 -4.21
CA LEU A 126 -18.44 -7.30 -4.31
C LEU A 126 -19.01 -7.75 -2.96
N ARG A 127 -18.17 -7.82 -1.92
CA ARG A 127 -18.54 -8.47 -0.65
C ARG A 127 -18.61 -7.53 0.56
N LEU A 128 -18.21 -6.27 0.39
CA LEU A 128 -18.37 -5.28 1.44
C LEU A 128 -19.72 -4.60 1.25
N ASP A 129 -20.66 -4.84 2.16
CA ASP A 129 -21.98 -4.22 2.09
C ASP A 129 -21.92 -2.72 2.46
N ASP A 130 -21.09 -2.37 3.44
CA ASP A 130 -20.86 -0.99 3.87
C ASP A 130 -20.21 -0.16 2.75
N PRO A 131 -20.71 1.05 2.44
CA PRO A 131 -20.13 1.93 1.42
C PRO A 131 -18.76 2.53 1.78
N LEU A 132 -18.14 2.15 2.91
CA LEU A 132 -16.81 2.63 3.33
C LEU A 132 -16.79 4.17 3.37
N PHE A 133 -17.79 4.75 4.04
CA PHE A 133 -18.07 6.19 4.09
C PHE A 133 -18.32 6.83 2.71
N GLY A 134 -18.90 6.07 1.77
CA GLY A 134 -19.21 6.50 0.40
C GLY A 134 -18.03 6.38 -0.58
N LEU A 135 -16.86 5.94 -0.10
CA LEU A 135 -15.62 5.94 -0.89
C LEU A 135 -15.24 4.55 -1.43
N ARG A 136 -16.02 3.50 -1.11
CA ARG A 136 -15.72 2.11 -1.51
C ARG A 136 -15.41 1.95 -3.00
N LYS A 137 -16.30 2.43 -3.87
CA LYS A 137 -16.16 2.25 -5.33
C LYS A 137 -14.92 2.95 -5.87
N LEU A 138 -14.66 4.17 -5.41
CA LEU A 138 -13.50 4.93 -5.82
C LEU A 138 -12.21 4.26 -5.34
N TYR A 139 -12.16 3.84 -4.07
CA TYR A 139 -11.00 3.16 -3.50
C TYR A 139 -10.72 1.81 -4.17
N ALA A 140 -11.74 0.97 -4.34
CA ALA A 140 -11.62 -0.30 -5.06
C ALA A 140 -11.21 -0.09 -6.52
N GLY A 141 -11.75 0.91 -7.21
CA GLY A 141 -11.35 1.25 -8.58
C GLY A 141 -9.88 1.62 -8.67
N LEU A 142 -9.40 2.51 -7.78
CA LEU A 142 -8.00 2.92 -7.72
C LEU A 142 -7.07 1.73 -7.44
N LEU A 143 -7.42 0.87 -6.47
CA LEU A 143 -6.65 -0.33 -6.16
C LEU A 143 -6.62 -1.33 -7.33
N THR A 144 -7.72 -1.46 -8.07
CA THR A 144 -7.79 -2.33 -9.24
C THR A 144 -6.83 -1.85 -10.33
N VAL A 145 -6.88 -0.56 -10.66
CA VAL A 145 -5.98 0.05 -11.66
C VAL A 145 -4.53 0.00 -11.19
N ALA A 146 -4.28 0.26 -9.90
CA ALA A 146 -2.95 0.15 -9.31
C ALA A 146 -2.39 -1.26 -9.43
N GLY A 147 -3.18 -2.28 -9.04
CA GLY A 147 -2.80 -3.68 -9.10
C GLY A 147 -2.53 -4.17 -10.52
N LEU A 148 -3.41 -3.84 -11.47
CA LEU A 148 -3.21 -4.18 -12.89
C LEU A 148 -1.99 -3.45 -13.48
N GLY A 149 -1.77 -2.19 -13.11
CA GLY A 149 -0.60 -1.42 -13.51
C GLY A 149 0.71 -2.07 -13.05
N ILE A 150 0.77 -2.44 -11.76
CA ILE A 150 1.93 -3.15 -11.19
C ILE A 150 2.12 -4.51 -11.85
N ALA A 151 1.04 -5.27 -12.05
CA ALA A 151 1.09 -6.60 -12.68
C ALA A 151 1.54 -6.55 -14.15
N SER A 152 1.24 -5.47 -14.86
CA SER A 152 1.59 -5.31 -16.27
C SER A 152 3.10 -5.06 -16.50
N LEU A 153 3.88 -4.77 -15.45
CA LEU A 153 5.30 -4.35 -15.46
C LEU A 153 5.59 -3.09 -16.30
N LYS A 154 5.17 -3.05 -17.57
CA LYS A 154 5.22 -1.89 -18.47
C LYS A 154 4.44 -0.69 -17.93
N LEU A 155 3.35 -0.93 -17.22
CA LEU A 155 2.52 0.11 -16.59
C LEU A 155 2.80 0.28 -15.09
N ALA A 156 3.93 -0.25 -14.58
CA ALA A 156 4.24 -0.18 -13.16
C ALA A 156 4.25 1.26 -12.64
N GLY A 157 4.75 2.22 -13.43
CA GLY A 157 4.70 3.65 -13.07
C GLY A 157 3.29 4.19 -12.88
N VAL A 158 2.35 3.80 -13.76
CA VAL A 158 0.92 4.12 -13.60
C VAL A 158 0.39 3.47 -12.33
N GLY A 159 0.73 2.20 -12.10
CA GLY A 159 0.34 1.47 -10.89
C GLY A 159 0.76 2.17 -9.60
N VAL A 160 1.99 2.68 -9.56
CA VAL A 160 2.55 3.44 -8.42
C VAL A 160 1.79 4.75 -8.19
N ILE A 161 1.47 5.51 -9.25
CA ILE A 161 0.72 6.76 -9.13
C ILE A 161 -0.68 6.51 -8.56
N PHE A 162 -1.41 5.55 -9.14
CA PHE A 162 -2.75 5.21 -8.67
C PHE A 162 -2.73 4.62 -7.26
N GLY A 163 -1.68 3.88 -6.89
CA GLY A 163 -1.44 3.41 -5.53
C GLY A 163 -1.28 4.57 -4.54
N ALA A 164 -0.48 5.59 -4.88
CA ALA A 164 -0.32 6.78 -4.03
C ALA A 164 -1.64 7.56 -3.86
N VAL A 165 -2.45 7.67 -4.93
CA VAL A 165 -3.79 8.28 -4.84
C VAL A 165 -4.72 7.42 -3.95
N ALA A 166 -4.64 6.10 -4.03
CA ALA A 166 -5.38 5.20 -3.15
C ALA A 166 -4.97 5.40 -1.69
N ASP A 167 -3.69 5.60 -1.39
CA ASP A 167 -3.19 5.88 -0.04
C ASP A 167 -3.73 7.21 0.51
N ILE A 168 -3.82 8.24 -0.32
CA ILE A 168 -4.48 9.51 0.06
C ILE A 168 -5.96 9.26 0.39
N LEU A 169 -6.66 8.48 -0.43
CA LEU A 169 -8.06 8.17 -0.19
C LEU A 169 -8.25 7.33 1.08
N LEU A 170 -7.31 6.43 1.36
CA LEU A 170 -7.28 5.65 2.59
C LEU A 170 -7.08 6.55 3.83
N ALA A 171 -6.25 7.59 3.72
CA ALA A 171 -6.14 8.60 4.77
C ALA A 171 -7.47 9.31 5.04
N VAL A 172 -8.20 9.70 3.98
CA VAL A 172 -9.54 10.29 4.11
C VAL A 172 -10.53 9.33 4.77
N ILE A 173 -10.48 8.05 4.43
CA ILE A 173 -11.29 7.00 5.07
C ILE A 173 -11.00 6.92 6.57
N PHE A 174 -9.73 6.94 6.98
CA PHE A 174 -9.36 6.94 8.39
C PHE A 174 -9.82 8.19 9.14
N VAL A 175 -9.69 9.39 8.54
CA VAL A 175 -10.19 10.63 9.14
C VAL A 175 -11.70 10.55 9.35
N ARG A 176 -12.46 10.15 8.32
CA ARG A 176 -13.93 10.01 8.42
C ARG A 176 -14.34 8.96 9.44
N ALA A 177 -13.60 7.86 9.53
CA ALA A 177 -13.82 6.83 10.54
C ALA A 177 -13.64 7.38 11.96
N GLY A 178 -12.60 8.19 12.18
CA GLY A 178 -12.35 8.82 13.48
C GLY A 178 -13.39 9.88 13.86
N SER A 179 -13.84 10.69 12.90
CA SER A 179 -14.86 11.72 13.15
C SER A 179 -16.21 11.14 13.59
N ARG A 180 -16.64 9.99 13.06
CA ARG A 180 -17.91 9.34 13.48
C ARG A 180 -17.87 8.78 14.90
N THR A 181 -16.70 8.52 15.47
CA THR A 181 -16.58 8.12 16.87
C THR A 181 -16.81 9.28 17.86
N ALA A 182 -16.75 10.53 17.39
CA ALA A 182 -16.91 11.72 18.24
C ALA A 182 -18.35 12.24 18.32
N ASP A 183 -19.27 11.74 17.48
CA ASP A 183 -20.66 12.20 17.43
C ASP A 183 -21.65 11.03 17.65
N PRO A 184 -22.16 10.85 18.88
CA PRO A 184 -23.10 9.78 19.22
C PRO A 184 -24.52 9.97 18.66
N SER A 185 -24.81 11.09 17.98
CA SER A 185 -26.17 11.49 17.60
C SER A 185 -26.58 11.15 16.17
N ALA A 186 -25.71 10.49 15.39
CA ALA A 186 -25.92 10.22 13.96
C ALA A 186 -26.34 8.76 13.63
N THR A 187 -27.14 8.13 14.49
CA THR A 187 -27.86 6.88 14.20
C THR A 187 -29.35 7.11 14.12
#